data_AF-A0A4Y3WLW2-F1
#
_entry.id   AF-A0A4Y3WLW2-F1
#
_cell.length_a   1.000
_cell.length_b   1.000
_cell.length_c   1.000
_cell.angle_alpha   90.00
_cell.angle_beta   90.00
_cell.angle_gamma   90.00
#
_symmetry.space_group_name_H-M   'P 1'
#
loop_
_entity.id
_entity.type
_entity.pdbx_description
1 polymer ?
#
loop_
_entity_poly.entity_id
_entity_poly.type
_entity_poly.pdbx_seq_one_letter_code
_entity_poly.pdbx_strand_id
1 'polypeptide(L)' 'MTITDPTPVPTRDESRRRIADRLLNALEDLVRRHRALALHGNQAGEHIALHAELIAAEMAYELAMARSALHRYPPLH' A
#
# COMPACT_ATOMS: atom_id res chain seq x y z
N MET A 1 -25.03 -7.99 33.00
CA MET A 1 -24.83 -6.64 32.42
C MET A 1 -23.41 -6.58 31.91
N THR A 2 -23.21 -6.74 30.60
CA THR A 2 -21.88 -6.70 29.97
C THR A 2 -21.59 -5.24 29.62
N ILE A 3 -20.65 -4.63 30.34
CA ILE A 3 -20.16 -3.28 30.04
C ILE A 3 -19.32 -3.41 28.78
N THR A 4 -19.85 -2.99 27.63
CA THR A 4 -19.04 -2.76 26.44
C THR A 4 -18.19 -1.52 26.69
N ASP A 5 -16.92 -1.74 27.03
CA ASP A 5 -15.92 -0.67 27.10
C ASP A 5 -15.79 -0.04 25.70
N PRO A 6 -16.00 1.28 25.53
CA PRO A 6 -15.85 1.91 24.22
C PRO A 6 -14.39 1.82 23.79
N THR A 7 -14.13 1.12 22.68
CA THR A 7 -12.80 1.10 22.08
C THR A 7 -12.33 2.53 21.81
N PRO A 8 -11.11 2.92 22.24
CA PRO A 8 -10.64 4.28 22.05
C PRO A 8 -10.57 4.61 20.57
N VAL A 9 -11.18 5.74 20.19
CA VAL A 9 -11.14 6.24 18.81
C VAL A 9 -9.69 6.65 18.50
N PRO A 10 -9.06 6.08 17.46
CA PRO A 10 -7.67 6.39 17.14
C PRO A 10 -7.51 7.87 16.82
N THR A 11 -6.39 8.43 17.26
CA THR A 11 -6.09 9.84 16.98
C THR A 11 -5.86 10.06 15.48
N ARG A 12 -5.92 11.32 15.04
CA ARG A 12 -5.66 11.66 13.64
C ARG A 12 -4.25 11.26 13.22
N ASP A 13 -3.25 11.50 14.08
CA ASP A 13 -1.86 11.16 13.81
C ASP A 13 -1.63 9.65 13.77
N GLU A 14 -2.29 8.90 14.66
CA GLU A 14 -2.31 7.43 14.59
C GLU A 14 -2.92 6.94 13.28
N SER A 15 -4.04 7.54 12.85
CA SER A 15 -4.70 7.19 11.59
C SER A 15 -3.79 7.46 10.39
N ARG A 16 -3.09 8.61 10.37
CA ARG A 16 -2.11 8.96 9.33
C ARG A 16 -0.92 8.00 9.31
N ARG A 17 -0.37 7.65 10.49
CA ARG A 17 0.72 6.68 10.63
C ARG A 17 0.31 5.31 10.09
N ARG A 18 -0.87 4.82 10.46
CA ARG A 18 -1.42 3.55 9.95
C ARG A 18 -1.57 3.53 8.42
N ILE A 19 -1.95 4.66 7.81
CA ILE A 19 -2.02 4.78 6.34
C ILE A 19 -0.63 4.68 5.72
N ALA A 20 0.38 5.35 6.31
CA ALA A 20 1.76 5.26 5.85
C ALA A 20 2.31 3.84 5.98
N ASP A 21 2.13 3.20 7.13
CA ASP A 21 2.58 1.82 7.38
C ASP A 21 1.94 0.85 6.38
N ARG A 22 0.63 1.00 6.10
CA ARG A 22 -0.07 0.20 5.09
C ARG A 22 0.53 0.38 3.70
N LEU A 23 0.81 1.61 3.29
CA LEU A 23 1.42 1.89 1.99
C LEU A 23 2.81 1.26 1.88
N LEU A 24 3.64 1.40 2.93
CA LEU A 24 4.98 0.82 2.95
C LEU A 24 4.95 -0.71 2.84
N ASN A 25 4.09 -1.36 3.61
CA ASN A 25 3.92 -2.82 3.54
C ASN A 25 3.46 -3.27 2.15
N ALA A 26 2.50 -2.56 1.53
CA ALA A 26 2.03 -2.88 0.18
C ALA A 26 3.15 -2.74 -0.87
N LEU A 27 3.99 -1.71 -0.77
CA LEU A 27 5.13 -1.52 -1.66
C LEU A 27 6.21 -2.60 -1.46
N GLU A 28 6.47 -3.02 -0.22
CA GLU A 28 7.39 -4.11 0.08
C GLU A 28 6.90 -5.45 -0.52
N ASP A 29 5.62 -5.76 -0.37
CA ASP A 29 5.00 -6.96 -0.94
C ASP A 29 5.06 -6.94 -2.48
N LEU A 30 4.81 -5.78 -3.09
CA LEU A 30 4.90 -5.60 -4.54
C LEU A 30 6.34 -5.86 -5.03
N VAL A 31 7.35 -5.28 -4.38
CA VAL A 31 8.76 -5.51 -4.72
C VAL A 31 9.15 -6.97 -4.55
N ARG A 32 8.69 -7.62 -3.46
CA ARG A 32 8.95 -9.05 -3.23
C ARG A 32 8.37 -9.91 -4.34
N ARG A 33 7.11 -9.64 -4.74
CA ARG A 33 6.44 -10.34 -5.84
C ARG A 33 7.15 -10.11 -7.18
N HIS A 34 7.54 -8.87 -7.46
CA HIS A 34 8.28 -8.54 -8.69
C HIS A 34 9.62 -9.29 -8.76
N ARG A 35 10.40 -9.28 -7.67
CA ARG A 35 11.67 -10.01 -7.62
C ARG A 35 11.47 -11.50 -7.82
N ALA A 36 10.44 -12.09 -7.21
CA ALA A 36 10.10 -13.49 -7.45
C ALA A 36 9.78 -13.73 -8.93
N LEU A 37 8.95 -12.89 -9.57
CA LEU A 37 8.64 -13.02 -10.99
C LEU A 37 9.88 -12.86 -11.90
N ALA A 38 10.78 -11.92 -11.58
CA ALA A 38 12.02 -11.71 -12.32
C ALA A 38 12.98 -12.91 -12.22
N LEU A 39 13.02 -13.61 -11.08
CA LEU A 39 13.86 -14.80 -10.90
C LEU A 39 13.34 -16.03 -11.66
N HIS A 40 12.02 -16.13 -11.87
CA HIS A 40 11.38 -17.28 -12.53
C HIS A 40 11.01 -17.01 -14.01
N GLY A 41 11.05 -15.75 -14.47
CA GLY A 41 10.52 -15.30 -15.76
C GLY A 41 11.52 -15.25 -16.93
N ASN A 42 12.71 -15.85 -16.80
CA ASN A 42 13.81 -15.77 -17.77
C ASN A 42 13.55 -16.43 -19.16
N GLN A 43 12.30 -16.74 -19.52
CA GLN A 43 11.99 -17.52 -20.73
C GLN A 43 11.34 -16.74 -21.90
N ALA A 44 11.00 -15.45 -21.79
CA ALA A 44 10.54 -14.69 -22.96
C ALA A 44 10.67 -13.16 -22.78
N GLY A 45 11.53 -12.52 -23.58
CA GLY A 45 11.82 -11.08 -23.54
C GLY A 45 10.61 -10.16 -23.80
N GLU A 46 9.51 -10.66 -24.36
CA GLU A 46 8.28 -9.88 -24.57
C GLU A 46 7.46 -9.67 -23.29
N HIS A 47 7.60 -10.52 -22.26
CA HIS A 47 6.82 -10.38 -21.02
C HIS A 47 7.36 -9.29 -20.07
N ILE A 48 8.60 -8.84 -20.25
CA ILE A 48 9.28 -7.92 -19.32
C ILE A 48 8.62 -6.53 -19.33
N ALA A 49 8.30 -5.98 -20.50
CA ALA A 49 7.66 -4.66 -20.62
C ALA A 49 6.24 -4.66 -20.03
N LEU A 50 5.45 -5.71 -20.32
CA LEU A 50 4.12 -5.87 -19.73
C LEU A 50 4.19 -6.00 -18.19
N HIS A 51 5.21 -6.67 -17.66
CA HIS A 51 5.39 -6.80 -16.21
C HIS A 51 5.75 -5.45 -15.55
N ALA A 52 6.58 -4.63 -16.20
CA ALA A 52 6.89 -3.29 -15.70
C ALA A 52 5.65 -2.38 -15.63
N GLU A 53 4.80 -2.42 -16.68
CA GLU A 53 3.55 -1.64 -16.71
C GLU A 53 2.55 -2.10 -15.62
N LEU A 54 2.42 -3.40 -15.39
CA LEU A 54 1.56 -3.92 -14.31
C LEU A 54 2.02 -3.44 -12.94
N ILE A 55 3.34 -3.43 -12.70
CA ILE A 55 3.91 -2.93 -11.44
C ILE A 55 3.67 -1.43 -11.29
N ALA A 56 3.88 -0.66 -12.36
CA ALA A 56 3.62 0.77 -12.35
C ALA A 56 2.14 1.08 -12.05
N ALA A 57 1.22 0.32 -12.64
CA ALA A 57 -0.21 0.45 -12.39
C ALA A 57 -0.58 0.12 -10.93
N GLU A 58 -0.02 -0.95 -10.36
CA GLU A 58 -0.26 -1.34 -8.96
C GLU A 58 0.33 -0.31 -7.98
N MET A 59 1.54 0.20 -8.24
CA MET A 59 2.13 1.30 -7.47
C MET A 59 1.25 2.56 -7.51
N ALA A 60 0.76 2.92 -8.70
CA ALA A 60 -0.10 4.09 -8.87
C ALA A 60 -1.41 3.93 -8.10
N TYR A 61 -1.99 2.73 -8.11
CA TYR A 61 -3.19 2.39 -7.35
C TYR A 61 -2.97 2.53 -5.84
N GLU A 62 -1.93 1.92 -5.28
CA GLU A 62 -1.64 2.00 -3.84
C GLU A 62 -1.37 3.45 -3.40
N LEU A 63 -0.66 4.22 -4.23
CA LEU A 63 -0.43 5.64 -3.98
C LEU A 63 -1.75 6.44 -3.99
N ALA A 64 -2.64 6.18 -4.96
CA ALA A 64 -3.93 6.85 -5.04
C ALA A 64 -4.80 6.53 -3.81
N MET A 65 -4.81 5.27 -3.37
CA MET A 65 -5.53 4.83 -2.17
C MET A 65 -4.98 5.51 -0.91
N ALA A 66 -3.66 5.56 -0.75
CA ALA A 66 -3.02 6.24 0.38
C ALA A 66 -3.32 7.74 0.39
N ARG A 67 -3.23 8.41 -0.77
CA ARG A 67 -3.58 9.85 -0.90
C ARG A 67 -5.04 10.10 -0.55
N SER A 68 -5.96 9.32 -1.11
CA SER A 68 -7.39 9.42 -0.81
C SER A 68 -7.67 9.24 0.69
N ALA A 69 -6.98 8.29 1.33
CA ALA A 69 -7.10 8.09 2.77
C ALA A 69 -6.53 9.28 3.57
N LEU A 70 -5.35 9.80 3.22
CA LEU A 70 -4.73 10.95 3.88
C LEU A 70 -5.55 12.22 3.73
N HIS A 71 -6.27 12.41 2.61
CA HIS A 71 -7.18 13.54 2.44
C HIS A 71 -8.29 13.58 3.49
N ARG A 72 -8.67 12.43 4.09
CA ARG A 72 -9.62 12.38 5.21
C ARG A 72 -9.02 12.79 6.55
N TYR A 73 -7.69 12.92 6.64
CA TYR A 73 -6.95 13.24 7.86
C TYR A 73 -5.88 14.31 7.60
N PRO A 74 -6.27 15.58 7.36
CA PRO A 74 -5.32 16.66 7.06
C PRO A 74 -4.38 16.94 8.24
N PRO A 75 -3.12 17.34 7.98
CA PRO A 75 -2.15 17.64 9.03
C PRO A 75 -2.64 18.81 9.90
N LEU A 76 -2.26 18.78 11.19
CA LEU A 76 -2.44 19.92 12.07
C LEU A 76 -1.35 20.95 11.71
N HIS A 77 -1.77 22.16 11.34
CA HIS A 77 -0.90 23.30 11.06
C HIS A 77 -0.46 23.97 12.36
#